data_AF-A0A3A8J533-F1
#
_entry.id   AF-A0A3A8J533-F1
#
_cell.length_a   1.000
_cell.length_b   1.000
_cell.length_c   1.000
_cell.angle_alpha   90.00
_cell.angle_beta   90.00
_cell.angle_gamma   90.00
#
_symmetry.space_group_name_H-M   'P 1'
#
loop_
_entity.id
_entity.type
_entity.pdbx_description
1 polymer ?
#
loop_
_entity_poly.entity_id
_entity_poly.type
_entity_poly.pdbx_seq_one_letter_code
_entity_poly.pdbx_strand_id
1 'polypeptide(L)'
;MTSTPANEQLAELLRAHDLALQEEGEWLRVSPRGPRLQATFTDTRTEPGICTRRLDVWLEPWTGRRVVESVVGVGKTEEEALNDALMHFAQASLHVLLAAFVRPPDEHVTVETWQVGGIDRKVILGNIITRGDNPGPQLEEPWFKAFESALRSLPLTSGTHWVRVYYAQREEKRMALEVLLDNEPWQALADLLETASWPAAPGFLSRRLFLVLQGGVDVSRAVAAWFDVPEDGDPVALLQEQGATRLEAEKLDAYLPLAFGEPVMKKLGAESSRTAEFTANPPIVQRTVVLAEDPLWRDAVHLAEQAFQGNTALTREQLIRLSTSGATVRVLNDFLNQGSDPKDLQFTPPLITLSPKAMAEWLTSEPFVSPPVATPATPAILTISEAPAPPRRPWWKFW
;
A
#
# COMPACT_ATOMS: atom_id res chain seq x y z
N MET A 1 25.26 8.46 -8.97
CA MET A 1 24.10 9.35 -8.99
C MET A 1 24.04 10.00 -7.63
N THR A 2 24.10 11.32 -7.59
CA THR A 2 24.01 12.08 -6.33
C THR A 2 22.54 12.35 -6.08
N SER A 3 22.11 12.17 -4.82
CA SER A 3 20.74 12.47 -4.39
C SER A 3 20.78 13.65 -3.42
N THR A 4 19.85 14.58 -3.57
CA THR A 4 19.69 15.75 -2.69
C THR A 4 18.27 15.78 -2.11
N PRO A 5 18.09 16.17 -0.83
CA PRO A 5 16.75 16.34 -0.26
C PRO A 5 15.93 17.38 -1.06
N ALA A 6 14.63 17.10 -1.21
CA ALA A 6 13.70 17.97 -1.94
C ALA A 6 12.49 18.38 -1.08
N ASN A 7 12.60 18.26 0.24
CA ASN A 7 11.49 18.53 1.16
C ASN A 7 11.07 20.00 1.18
N GLU A 8 11.99 20.95 0.98
CA GLU A 8 11.62 22.37 0.93
C GLU A 8 10.72 22.66 -0.27
N GLN A 9 11.09 22.17 -1.44
CA GLN A 9 10.31 22.32 -2.68
C GLN A 9 8.98 21.55 -2.60
N LEU A 10 8.99 20.35 -2.01
CA LEU A 10 7.76 19.61 -1.77
C LEU A 10 6.86 20.36 -0.78
N ALA A 11 7.40 20.95 0.29
CA ALA A 11 6.62 21.72 1.26
C ALA A 11 6.00 22.97 0.64
N GLU A 12 6.72 23.69 -0.22
CA GLU A 12 6.17 24.80 -1.00
C GLU A 12 5.01 24.35 -1.89
N LEU A 13 5.19 23.25 -2.63
CA LEU A 13 4.13 22.67 -3.46
C LEU A 13 2.90 22.30 -2.63
N LEU A 14 3.08 21.61 -1.50
CA LEU A 14 1.98 21.19 -0.62
C LEU A 14 1.27 22.39 0.03
N ARG A 15 2.01 23.43 0.44
CA ARG A 15 1.41 24.68 0.97
C ARG A 15 0.63 25.44 -0.09
N ALA A 16 1.09 25.42 -1.34
CA ALA A 16 0.33 25.96 -2.48
C ALA A 16 -0.99 25.20 -2.74
N HIS A 17 -1.14 24.00 -2.16
CA HIS A 17 -2.38 23.23 -2.14
C HIS A 17 -3.14 23.36 -0.80
N ASP A 18 -2.88 24.42 -0.03
CA ASP A 18 -3.52 24.74 1.25
C ASP A 18 -3.33 23.68 2.35
N LEU A 19 -2.21 22.96 2.33
CA LEU A 19 -1.89 21.96 3.35
C LEU A 19 -1.08 22.55 4.49
N ALA A 20 -1.55 22.32 5.72
CA ALA A 20 -0.78 22.56 6.93
C ALA A 20 0.23 21.42 7.14
N LEU A 21 1.50 21.78 7.28
CA LEU A 21 2.61 20.84 7.38
C LEU A 21 3.31 20.96 8.73
N GLN A 22 3.67 19.81 9.29
CA GLN A 22 4.57 19.70 10.43
C GLN A 22 5.81 18.91 10.02
N GLU A 23 7.00 19.42 10.35
CA GLU A 23 8.25 18.71 10.14
C GLU A 23 8.43 17.60 11.20
N GLU A 24 8.81 16.42 10.74
CA GLU A 24 9.05 15.22 11.56
C GLU A 24 10.35 14.55 11.08
N GLY A 25 11.49 15.09 11.50
CA GLY A 25 12.80 14.63 11.01
C GLY A 25 12.93 14.88 9.50
N GLU A 26 13.07 13.82 8.71
CA GLU A 26 13.12 13.91 7.25
C GLU A 26 11.73 13.86 6.57
N TRP A 27 10.65 13.85 7.34
CA TRP A 27 9.29 13.74 6.83
C TRP A 27 8.50 15.04 7.03
N LEU A 28 7.58 15.30 6.11
CA LEU A 28 6.56 16.34 6.16
C LEU A 28 5.22 15.68 6.47
N ARG A 29 4.68 15.90 7.67
CA ARG A 29 3.39 15.37 8.08
C ARG A 29 2.26 16.32 7.69
N VAL A 30 1.25 15.79 7.00
CA VAL A 30 0.04 16.51 6.62
C VAL A 30 -1.01 16.28 7.69
N SER A 31 -1.22 17.27 8.56
CA SER A 31 -2.02 17.20 9.80
C SER A 31 -1.50 16.22 10.87
N PRO A 32 -1.80 16.41 12.17
CA PRO A 32 -1.24 15.57 13.25
C PRO A 32 -1.46 14.06 13.11
N ARG A 33 -2.50 13.65 12.38
CA ARG A 33 -2.93 12.25 12.21
C ARG A 33 -2.95 11.78 10.75
N GLY A 34 -2.61 12.67 9.82
CA GLY A 34 -2.64 12.33 8.40
C GLY A 34 -1.32 11.75 7.88
N PRO A 35 -1.23 11.56 6.55
CA PRO A 35 -0.08 10.95 5.91
C PRO A 35 1.18 11.81 6.09
N ARG A 36 2.34 11.19 5.90
CA ARG A 36 3.62 11.89 5.84
C ARG A 36 4.31 11.69 4.51
N LEU A 37 5.03 12.70 4.04
CA LEU A 37 5.73 12.70 2.77
C LEU A 37 7.21 13.06 2.91
N GLN A 38 8.04 12.55 2.02
CA GLN A 38 9.44 12.93 1.86
C GLN A 38 9.76 12.97 0.37
N ALA A 39 10.71 13.81 -0.03
CA ALA A 39 11.17 13.85 -1.41
C ALA A 39 12.68 14.00 -1.55
N THR A 40 13.20 13.47 -2.66
CA THR A 40 14.59 13.68 -3.08
C THR A 40 14.70 13.89 -4.58
N PHE A 41 15.65 14.73 -4.99
CA PHE A 41 16.10 14.80 -6.37
C PHE A 41 17.29 13.88 -6.60
N THR A 42 17.32 13.19 -7.74
CA THR A 42 18.45 12.40 -8.21
C THR A 42 18.94 12.92 -9.56
N ASP A 43 20.24 13.15 -9.66
CA ASP A 43 20.90 13.51 -10.92
C ASP A 43 20.86 12.34 -11.88
N THR A 44 20.28 12.55 -13.06
CA THR A 44 20.16 11.52 -14.10
C THR A 44 21.04 11.82 -15.31
N ARG A 45 20.86 12.99 -15.96
CA ARG A 45 21.62 13.35 -17.16
C ARG A 45 21.81 14.87 -17.29
N THR A 46 22.98 15.25 -17.77
CA THR A 46 23.30 16.64 -18.14
C THR A 46 24.19 16.63 -19.38
N GLU A 47 23.69 17.17 -20.49
CA GLU A 47 24.38 17.35 -21.77
C GLU A 47 24.14 18.78 -22.31
N PRO A 48 24.93 19.28 -23.28
CA PRO A 48 24.70 20.61 -23.84
C PRO A 48 23.27 20.77 -24.38
N GLY A 49 22.48 21.63 -23.73
CA GLY A 49 21.09 21.92 -24.10
C GLY A 49 20.03 20.97 -23.54
N ILE A 50 20.40 19.97 -22.74
CA ILE A 50 19.45 19.09 -22.05
C ILE A 50 19.93 18.69 -20.65
N CYS A 51 19.07 18.90 -19.67
CA CYS A 51 19.25 18.57 -18.28
C CYS A 51 18.03 17.77 -17.82
N THR A 52 18.25 16.65 -17.14
CA THR A 52 17.18 15.85 -16.55
C THR A 52 17.44 15.62 -15.07
N ARG A 53 16.36 15.69 -14.29
CA ARG A 53 16.36 15.44 -12.85
C ARG A 53 15.20 14.54 -12.52
N ARG A 54 15.44 13.53 -11.68
CA ARG A 54 14.35 12.67 -11.20
C ARG A 54 13.95 13.13 -9.81
N LEU A 55 12.66 13.37 -9.61
CA LEU A 55 12.07 13.56 -8.29
C LEU A 55 11.48 12.24 -7.85
N ASP A 56 11.89 11.76 -6.68
CA ASP A 56 11.30 10.63 -6.00
C ASP A 56 10.53 11.16 -4.79
N VAL A 57 9.23 10.86 -4.70
CA VAL A 57 8.36 11.22 -3.58
C VAL A 57 7.87 9.96 -2.89
N TRP A 58 8.10 9.88 -1.59
CA TRP A 58 7.54 8.84 -0.72
C TRP A 58 6.36 9.42 0.04
N LEU A 59 5.24 8.70 0.05
CA LEU A 59 4.10 8.99 0.90
C LEU A 59 3.79 7.76 1.77
N GLU A 60 3.70 7.94 3.07
CA GLU A 60 3.26 6.91 4.02
C GLU A 60 1.84 7.28 4.46
N PRO A 61 0.79 6.64 3.90
CA PRO A 61 -0.60 6.97 4.24
C PRO A 61 -0.93 6.49 5.64
N TRP A 62 -0.47 5.30 5.97
CA TRP A 62 -0.55 4.67 7.29
C TRP A 62 0.71 3.87 7.53
N THR A 63 0.93 3.52 8.79
CA THR A 63 2.13 2.81 9.22
C THR A 63 2.39 1.53 8.42
N GLY A 64 3.60 1.39 7.87
CA GLY A 64 3.98 0.20 7.10
C GLY A 64 3.42 0.12 5.67
N ARG A 65 2.69 1.14 5.21
CA ARG A 65 2.34 1.31 3.78
C ARG A 65 3.15 2.47 3.22
N ARG A 66 3.63 2.37 1.99
CA ARG A 66 4.41 3.43 1.37
C ARG A 66 4.14 3.48 -0.12
N VAL A 67 3.70 4.62 -0.62
CA VAL A 67 3.61 4.93 -2.05
C VAL A 67 4.92 5.59 -2.48
N VAL A 68 5.47 5.19 -3.62
CA VAL A 68 6.66 5.79 -4.20
C VAL A 68 6.37 6.26 -5.61
N GLU A 69 6.41 7.57 -5.81
CA GLU A 69 6.23 8.16 -7.14
C GLU A 69 7.52 8.80 -7.62
N SER A 70 8.01 8.26 -8.74
CA SER A 70 9.19 8.76 -9.44
C SER A 70 8.74 9.50 -10.71
N VAL A 71 9.18 10.74 -10.87
CA VAL A 71 8.91 11.55 -12.06
C VAL A 71 10.22 12.13 -12.58
N VAL A 72 10.40 12.15 -13.90
CA VAL A 72 11.53 12.82 -14.53
C VAL A 72 11.08 14.20 -15.01
N GLY A 73 11.87 15.21 -14.66
CA GLY A 73 11.81 16.54 -15.22
C GLY A 73 12.92 16.77 -16.24
N VAL A 74 12.64 17.61 -17.22
CA VAL A 74 13.51 17.94 -18.35
C VAL A 74 13.56 19.45 -18.55
N GLY A 75 14.76 20.00 -18.71
CA GLY A 75 14.99 21.41 -18.96
C GLY A 75 16.30 21.66 -19.70
N LYS A 76 16.59 22.91 -20.08
CA LYS A 76 17.91 23.33 -20.59
C LYS A 76 18.87 23.64 -19.44
N THR A 77 18.32 23.98 -18.28
CA THR A 77 19.06 24.22 -17.03
C THR A 77 18.63 23.20 -15.96
N GLU A 78 19.41 23.12 -14.89
CA GLU A 78 19.03 22.33 -13.72
C GLU A 78 17.75 22.82 -13.06
N GLU A 79 17.62 24.14 -12.85
CA GLU A 79 16.41 24.74 -12.27
C GLU A 79 15.15 24.40 -13.09
N GLU A 80 15.23 24.49 -14.42
CA GLU A 80 14.13 24.11 -15.31
C GLU A 80 13.77 22.62 -15.15
N ALA A 81 14.77 21.73 -15.07
CA ALA A 81 14.55 20.31 -14.91
C ALA A 81 13.95 19.94 -13.54
N LEU A 82 14.37 20.61 -12.45
CA LEU A 82 13.82 20.42 -11.11
C LEU A 82 12.36 20.88 -11.04
N ASN A 83 12.07 22.07 -11.59
CA ASN A 83 10.70 22.62 -11.64
C ASN A 83 9.77 21.78 -12.52
N ASP A 84 10.24 21.31 -13.68
CA ASP A 84 9.47 20.40 -14.54
C ASP A 84 9.13 19.09 -13.82
N ALA A 85 10.06 18.54 -13.01
CA ALA A 85 9.79 17.34 -12.22
C ALA A 85 8.70 17.58 -11.17
N LEU A 86 8.76 18.69 -10.42
CA LEU A 86 7.74 19.03 -9.42
C LEU A 86 6.36 19.24 -10.05
N MET A 87 6.29 19.97 -11.15
CA MET A 87 5.04 20.20 -11.88
C MET A 87 4.47 18.90 -12.44
N HIS A 88 5.32 18.01 -12.95
CA HIS A 88 4.91 16.70 -13.43
C HIS A 88 4.37 15.83 -12.30
N PHE A 89 5.00 15.84 -11.11
CA PHE A 89 4.46 15.15 -9.93
C PHE A 89 3.10 15.71 -9.51
N ALA A 90 2.97 17.04 -9.47
CA ALA A 90 1.72 17.70 -9.12
C ALA A 90 0.57 17.24 -10.04
N GLN A 91 0.79 17.27 -11.35
CA GLN A 91 -0.20 16.90 -12.35
C GLN A 91 -0.50 15.40 -12.40
N ALA A 92 0.53 14.56 -12.25
CA ALA A 92 0.40 13.11 -12.46
C ALA A 92 -0.13 12.37 -11.24
N SER A 93 0.28 12.78 -10.03
CA SER A 93 0.15 11.92 -8.85
C SER A 93 -0.36 12.65 -7.61
N LEU A 94 0.00 13.93 -7.42
CA LEU A 94 -0.33 14.64 -6.18
C LEU A 94 -1.84 14.70 -5.94
N HIS A 95 -2.64 15.13 -6.91
CA HIS A 95 -4.10 15.25 -6.71
C HIS A 95 -4.76 13.90 -6.38
N VAL A 96 -4.28 12.80 -6.97
CA VAL A 96 -4.75 11.44 -6.65
C VAL A 96 -4.42 11.10 -5.19
N LEU A 97 -3.19 11.36 -4.76
CA LEU A 97 -2.74 11.11 -3.38
C LEU A 97 -3.53 11.95 -2.36
N LEU A 98 -3.77 13.23 -2.68
CA LEU A 98 -4.56 14.11 -1.81
C LEU A 98 -6.01 13.65 -1.71
N ALA A 99 -6.64 13.31 -2.84
CA ALA A 99 -8.02 12.81 -2.88
C ALA A 99 -8.19 11.46 -2.18
N ALA A 100 -7.13 10.64 -2.17
CA ALA A 100 -7.14 9.32 -1.53
C ALA A 100 -6.94 9.39 -0.02
N PHE A 101 -6.05 10.27 0.47
CA PHE A 101 -5.52 10.17 1.83
C PHE A 101 -5.63 11.45 2.67
N VAL A 102 -6.00 12.59 2.09
CA VAL A 102 -5.90 13.89 2.78
C VAL A 102 -7.23 14.63 2.79
N ARG A 103 -7.88 14.77 1.63
CA ARG A 103 -9.04 15.65 1.46
C ARG A 103 -10.02 15.08 0.42
N PRO A 104 -11.26 15.60 0.36
CA PRO A 104 -12.18 15.25 -0.70
C PRO A 104 -11.59 15.48 -2.11
N PRO A 105 -12.02 14.71 -3.12
CA PRO A 105 -11.59 14.88 -4.51
C PRO A 105 -11.81 16.30 -5.05
N ASP A 106 -10.88 16.79 -5.87
CA ASP A 106 -10.99 18.05 -6.61
C ASP A 106 -11.14 17.79 -8.13
N GLU A 107 -11.19 18.85 -8.94
CA GLU A 107 -11.44 18.75 -10.39
C GLU A 107 -10.33 18.02 -11.18
N HIS A 108 -9.17 17.75 -10.58
CA HIS A 108 -8.05 17.09 -11.24
C HIS A 108 -8.12 15.56 -11.18
N VAL A 109 -9.14 15.00 -10.52
CA VAL A 109 -9.35 13.56 -10.41
C VAL A 109 -10.78 13.17 -10.79
N THR A 110 -10.93 11.97 -11.32
CA THR A 110 -12.25 11.34 -11.52
C THR A 110 -12.44 10.26 -10.47
N VAL A 111 -13.62 10.20 -9.85
CA VAL A 111 -13.96 9.15 -8.88
C VAL A 111 -15.04 8.25 -9.44
N GLU A 112 -14.75 6.95 -9.48
CA GLU A 112 -15.65 5.93 -9.99
C GLU A 112 -15.77 4.76 -9.00
N THR A 113 -16.72 3.86 -9.28
CA THR A 113 -16.85 2.59 -8.55
C THR A 113 -16.65 1.43 -9.53
N TRP A 114 -15.59 0.66 -9.32
CA TRP A 114 -15.25 -0.49 -10.16
C TRP A 114 -15.28 -1.77 -9.33
N GLN A 115 -15.87 -2.83 -9.89
CA GLN A 115 -15.77 -4.17 -9.30
C GLN A 115 -14.42 -4.79 -9.72
N VAL A 116 -13.51 -4.97 -8.77
CA VAL A 116 -12.15 -5.48 -9.01
C VAL A 116 -11.79 -6.47 -7.90
N GLY A 117 -11.40 -7.69 -8.29
CA GLY A 117 -11.15 -8.78 -7.33
C GLY A 117 -12.39 -9.20 -6.53
N GLY A 118 -13.59 -9.02 -7.10
CA GLY A 118 -14.86 -9.33 -6.42
C GLY A 118 -15.29 -8.29 -5.38
N ILE A 119 -14.58 -7.18 -5.24
CA ILE A 119 -14.88 -6.09 -4.31
C ILE A 119 -15.30 -4.85 -5.10
N ASP A 120 -16.35 -4.17 -4.66
CA ASP A 120 -16.68 -2.83 -5.15
C ASP A 120 -15.67 -1.83 -4.59
N ARG A 121 -14.86 -1.26 -5.47
CA ARG A 121 -13.79 -0.34 -5.11
C ARG A 121 -14.10 1.07 -5.56
N LYS A 122 -13.89 2.03 -4.67
CA LYS A 122 -13.74 3.43 -5.03
C LYS A 122 -12.43 3.60 -5.77
N VAL A 123 -12.48 4.05 -7.02
CA VAL A 123 -11.31 4.29 -7.85
C VAL A 123 -11.14 5.79 -8.00
N ILE A 124 -9.97 6.28 -7.58
CA ILE A 124 -9.57 7.68 -7.67
C ILE A 124 -8.56 7.75 -8.80
N LEU A 125 -9.05 8.21 -9.96
CA LEU A 125 -8.34 8.21 -11.22
C LEU A 125 -7.71 9.58 -11.49
N GLY A 126 -6.39 9.61 -11.72
CA GLY A 126 -5.71 10.81 -12.18
C GLY A 126 -5.90 11.05 -13.67
N ASN A 127 -5.56 12.27 -14.11
CA ASN A 127 -5.51 12.58 -15.53
C ASN A 127 -4.42 11.77 -16.25
N ILE A 128 -4.69 11.41 -17.51
CA ILE A 128 -3.67 10.83 -18.38
C ILE A 128 -2.71 11.94 -18.79
N ILE A 129 -1.49 11.91 -18.25
CA ILE A 129 -0.46 12.90 -18.54
C ILE A 129 0.25 12.53 -19.82
N THR A 130 0.30 13.49 -20.74
CA THR A 130 0.94 13.36 -22.05
C THR A 130 2.16 14.26 -22.15
N ARG A 131 3.30 13.71 -22.56
CA ARG A 131 4.47 14.49 -22.98
C ARG A 131 4.89 14.10 -24.39
N GLY A 132 5.33 15.04 -25.20
CA GLY A 132 5.84 14.75 -26.54
C GLY A 132 6.09 15.99 -27.39
N ASP A 133 6.78 15.81 -28.51
CA ASP A 133 7.21 16.92 -29.40
C ASP A 133 6.02 17.59 -30.12
N ASN A 134 4.94 16.84 -30.33
CA ASN A 134 3.69 17.30 -30.89
C ASN A 134 2.57 16.42 -30.32
N PRO A 135 1.98 16.77 -29.16
CA PRO A 135 0.99 15.90 -28.51
C PRO A 135 -0.31 15.74 -29.31
N GLY A 136 -0.51 16.55 -30.37
CA GLY A 136 -1.70 16.51 -31.22
C GLY A 136 -2.96 17.04 -30.52
N PRO A 137 -4.13 17.02 -31.19
CA PRO A 137 -5.41 17.19 -30.50
C PRO A 137 -5.58 16.09 -29.45
N GLN A 138 -6.52 16.27 -28.50
CA GLN A 138 -6.86 15.26 -27.51
C GLN A 138 -7.16 13.93 -28.23
N LEU A 139 -6.20 13.00 -28.17
CA LEU A 139 -6.29 11.72 -28.84
C LEU A 139 -7.35 10.89 -28.12
N GLU A 140 -8.11 10.09 -28.88
CA GLU A 140 -8.86 9.01 -28.26
C GLU A 140 -7.86 8.12 -27.52
N GLU A 141 -8.23 7.67 -26.32
CA GLU A 141 -7.37 6.82 -25.47
C GLU A 141 -7.94 5.38 -25.42
N PRO A 142 -7.98 4.63 -26.54
CA PRO A 142 -8.59 3.30 -26.57
C PRO A 142 -7.86 2.29 -25.68
N TRP A 143 -6.56 2.49 -25.42
CA TRP A 143 -5.83 1.70 -24.44
C TRP A 143 -6.42 1.81 -23.02
N PHE A 144 -7.04 2.95 -22.67
CA PHE A 144 -7.63 3.13 -21.34
C PHE A 144 -8.81 2.18 -21.11
N LYS A 145 -9.64 1.95 -22.14
CA LYS A 145 -10.71 0.94 -22.06
C LYS A 145 -10.16 -0.47 -21.90
N ALA A 146 -9.07 -0.79 -22.60
CA ALA A 146 -8.38 -2.07 -22.45
C ALA A 146 -7.79 -2.22 -21.03
N PHE A 147 -7.20 -1.15 -20.48
CA PHE A 147 -6.70 -1.08 -19.12
C PHE A 147 -7.80 -1.33 -18.08
N GLU A 148 -8.92 -0.62 -18.18
CA GLU A 148 -10.03 -0.79 -17.24
C GLU A 148 -10.58 -2.23 -17.28
N SER A 149 -10.79 -2.78 -18.48
CA SER A 149 -11.24 -4.16 -18.64
C SER A 149 -10.23 -5.17 -18.07
N ALA A 150 -8.93 -4.95 -18.31
CA ALA A 150 -7.87 -5.81 -17.81
C ALA A 150 -7.80 -5.77 -16.27
N LEU A 151 -7.84 -4.57 -15.69
CA LEU A 151 -7.80 -4.39 -14.24
C LEU A 151 -8.98 -5.08 -13.54
N ARG A 152 -10.20 -4.95 -14.10
CA ARG A 152 -11.40 -5.65 -13.58
C ARG A 152 -11.32 -7.17 -13.67
N SER A 153 -10.56 -7.71 -14.61
CA SER A 153 -10.42 -9.16 -14.82
C SER A 153 -9.40 -9.83 -13.91
N LEU A 154 -8.45 -9.08 -13.36
CA LEU A 154 -7.37 -9.61 -12.53
C LEU A 154 -7.79 -9.75 -11.07
N PRO A 155 -7.29 -10.77 -10.35
CA PRO A 155 -7.49 -10.86 -8.91
C PRO A 155 -6.72 -9.73 -8.21
N LEU A 156 -7.35 -9.13 -7.21
CA LEU A 156 -6.74 -8.12 -6.35
C LEU A 156 -7.24 -8.29 -4.93
N THR A 157 -6.31 -8.39 -3.98
CA THR A 157 -6.59 -8.60 -2.54
C THR A 157 -7.39 -7.45 -1.95
N SER A 158 -8.17 -7.70 -0.90
CA SER A 158 -8.81 -6.63 -0.12
C SER A 158 -7.78 -5.59 0.35
N GLY A 159 -8.19 -4.32 0.41
CA GLY A 159 -7.38 -3.21 0.87
C GLY A 159 -7.14 -2.13 -0.17
N THR A 160 -6.31 -1.16 0.18
CA THR A 160 -6.00 0.00 -0.65
C THR A 160 -4.79 -0.28 -1.51
N HIS A 161 -4.96 -0.17 -2.83
CA HIS A 161 -3.89 -0.38 -3.81
C HIS A 161 -3.66 0.86 -4.68
N TRP A 162 -2.48 0.99 -5.25
CA TRP A 162 -2.21 2.01 -6.27
C TRP A 162 -1.57 1.39 -7.50
N VAL A 163 -2.00 1.90 -8.65
CA VAL A 163 -1.56 1.40 -9.96
C VAL A 163 -0.94 2.55 -10.74
N ARG A 164 0.25 2.31 -11.29
CA ARG A 164 0.90 3.20 -12.23
C ARG A 164 1.01 2.52 -13.59
N VAL A 165 0.66 3.25 -14.64
CA VAL A 165 0.92 2.85 -16.03
C VAL A 165 1.77 3.93 -16.68
N TYR A 166 2.89 3.54 -17.28
CA TYR A 166 3.73 4.42 -18.09
C TYR A 166 4.02 3.77 -19.44
N TYR A 167 3.64 4.45 -20.51
CA TYR A 167 3.96 4.08 -21.88
C TYR A 167 4.80 5.17 -22.51
N ALA A 168 5.81 4.78 -23.28
CA ALA A 168 6.58 5.71 -24.10
C ALA A 168 6.93 5.10 -25.45
N GLN A 169 6.96 5.96 -26.47
CA GLN A 169 7.35 5.63 -27.83
C GLN A 169 8.21 6.73 -28.46
N ARG A 170 8.95 6.36 -29.50
CA ARG A 170 9.67 7.28 -30.39
C ARG A 170 9.60 6.71 -31.80
N GLU A 171 9.32 7.56 -32.79
CA GLU A 171 9.21 7.15 -34.19
C GLU A 171 8.24 5.96 -34.35
N GLU A 172 7.06 6.06 -33.72
CA GLU A 172 6.01 5.03 -33.74
C GLU A 172 6.41 3.67 -33.13
N LYS A 173 7.60 3.57 -32.53
CA LYS A 173 8.09 2.35 -31.88
C LYS A 173 8.04 2.51 -30.38
N ARG A 174 7.38 1.56 -29.72
CA ARG A 174 7.34 1.48 -28.26
C ARG A 174 8.77 1.37 -27.71
N MET A 175 9.08 2.28 -26.81
CA MET A 175 10.31 2.28 -26.01
C MET A 175 10.08 1.62 -24.64
N ALA A 176 8.93 1.88 -24.02
CA ALA A 176 8.60 1.37 -22.69
C ALA A 176 7.10 1.13 -22.53
N LEU A 177 6.78 0.09 -21.75
CA LEU A 177 5.50 -0.14 -21.10
C LEU A 177 5.81 -0.64 -19.69
N GLU A 178 5.56 0.20 -18.70
CA GLU A 178 5.72 -0.12 -17.28
C GLU A 178 4.33 -0.10 -16.63
N VAL A 179 4.06 -1.15 -15.86
CA VAL A 179 2.85 -1.24 -15.04
C VAL A 179 3.28 -1.66 -13.64
N LEU A 180 2.97 -0.83 -12.64
CA LEU A 180 3.26 -1.12 -11.25
C LEU A 180 1.96 -1.27 -10.44
N LEU A 181 1.97 -2.21 -9.50
CA LEU A 181 0.99 -2.37 -8.43
C LEU A 181 1.72 -2.26 -7.10
N ASP A 182 1.30 -1.34 -6.23
CA ASP A 182 1.89 -1.15 -4.91
C ASP A 182 3.43 -0.93 -4.95
N ASN A 183 3.89 -0.20 -5.98
CA ASN A 183 5.30 0.05 -6.35
C ASN A 183 6.08 -1.14 -6.92
N GLU A 184 5.46 -2.30 -7.09
CA GLU A 184 6.10 -3.50 -7.65
C GLU A 184 5.66 -3.74 -9.10
N PRO A 185 6.53 -4.26 -9.99
CA PRO A 185 6.16 -4.59 -11.36
C PRO A 185 4.98 -5.58 -11.42
N TRP A 186 3.93 -5.22 -12.14
CA TRP A 186 2.73 -6.04 -12.31
C TRP A 186 2.65 -6.63 -13.71
N GLN A 187 3.43 -7.69 -13.94
CA GLN A 187 3.55 -8.33 -15.26
C GLN A 187 2.20 -8.78 -15.83
N ALA A 188 1.30 -9.31 -14.99
CA ALA A 188 0.00 -9.81 -15.44
C ALA A 188 -0.85 -8.71 -16.11
N LEU A 189 -0.81 -7.48 -15.59
CA LEU A 189 -1.52 -6.36 -16.21
C LEU A 189 -0.74 -5.80 -17.41
N ALA A 190 0.60 -5.76 -17.34
CA ALA A 190 1.44 -5.38 -18.47
C ALA A 190 1.19 -6.26 -19.71
N ASP A 191 1.12 -7.58 -19.53
CA ASP A 191 0.88 -8.55 -20.61
C ASP A 191 -0.47 -8.34 -21.30
N LEU A 192 -1.51 -7.94 -20.55
CA LEU A 192 -2.82 -7.61 -21.12
C LEU A 192 -2.80 -6.29 -21.90
N LEU A 193 -1.92 -5.35 -21.52
CA LEU A 193 -1.76 -4.06 -22.17
C LEU A 193 -0.77 -4.07 -23.35
N GLU A 194 0.01 -5.13 -23.51
CA GLU A 194 0.98 -5.30 -24.60
C GLU A 194 0.36 -5.09 -25.99
N THR A 195 -0.87 -5.57 -26.18
CA THR A 195 -1.60 -5.51 -27.46
C THR A 195 -2.67 -4.41 -27.49
N ALA A 196 -2.76 -3.59 -26.44
CA ALA A 196 -3.70 -2.48 -26.40
C ALA A 196 -3.36 -1.44 -27.50
N SER A 197 -4.39 -0.73 -27.96
CA SER A 197 -4.24 0.31 -28.97
C SER A 197 -3.64 1.59 -28.35
N TRP A 198 -2.32 1.64 -28.27
CA TRP A 198 -1.58 2.81 -27.80
C TRP A 198 -1.48 3.90 -28.89
N PRO A 199 -1.44 5.19 -28.51
CA PRO A 199 -1.25 6.27 -29.47
C PRO A 199 0.15 6.19 -30.12
N ALA A 200 0.19 6.42 -31.43
CA ALA A 200 1.42 6.49 -32.21
C ALA A 200 1.69 7.93 -32.67
N ALA A 201 2.95 8.36 -32.60
CA ALA A 201 3.37 9.67 -33.05
C ALA A 201 4.78 9.63 -33.69
N PRO A 202 5.09 10.54 -34.63
CA PRO A 202 6.39 10.54 -35.31
C PRO A 202 7.57 10.90 -34.40
N GLY A 203 7.32 11.66 -33.31
CA GLY A 203 8.32 12.07 -32.34
C GLY A 203 8.29 11.25 -31.05
N PHE A 204 8.91 11.78 -29.99
CA PHE A 204 8.72 11.23 -28.65
C PHE A 204 7.28 11.47 -28.19
N LEU A 205 6.67 10.44 -27.58
CA LEU A 205 5.38 10.54 -26.92
C LEU A 205 5.40 9.63 -25.69
N SER A 206 4.86 10.13 -24.57
CA SER A 206 4.57 9.31 -23.41
C SER A 206 3.15 9.51 -22.89
N ARG A 207 2.67 8.49 -22.19
CA ARG A 207 1.42 8.44 -21.45
C ARG A 207 1.71 7.96 -20.04
N ARG A 208 1.29 8.72 -19.04
CA ARG A 208 1.34 8.31 -17.64
C ARG A 208 -0.05 8.38 -17.05
N LEU A 209 -0.42 7.31 -16.33
CA LEU A 209 -1.62 7.26 -15.51
C LEU A 209 -1.23 6.75 -14.13
N PHE A 210 -1.79 7.39 -13.10
CA PHE A 210 -1.71 6.95 -11.72
C PHE A 210 -3.13 6.95 -11.12
N LEU A 211 -3.45 5.91 -10.36
CA LEU A 211 -4.72 5.81 -9.65
C LEU A 211 -4.57 5.08 -8.31
N VAL A 212 -5.53 5.32 -7.42
CA VAL A 212 -5.69 4.59 -6.16
C VAL A 212 -7.03 3.86 -6.18
N LEU A 213 -7.03 2.58 -5.82
CA LEU A 213 -8.21 1.77 -5.59
C LEU A 213 -8.40 1.56 -4.08
N GLN A 214 -9.54 1.96 -3.55
CA GLN A 214 -9.92 1.76 -2.15
C GLN A 214 -11.12 0.81 -2.07
N GLY A 215 -10.97 -0.30 -1.36
CA GLY A 215 -12.07 -1.21 -1.07
C GLY A 215 -11.63 -2.37 -0.20
N GLY A 216 -12.50 -2.81 0.70
CA GLY A 216 -12.15 -3.75 1.75
C GLY A 216 -11.30 -3.10 2.86
N VAL A 217 -10.53 -3.93 3.56
CA VAL A 217 -9.85 -3.56 4.81
C VAL A 217 -8.32 -3.63 4.71
N ASP A 218 -7.65 -2.68 5.39
CA ASP A 218 -6.19 -2.61 5.54
C ASP A 218 -5.84 -2.61 7.04
N VAL A 219 -4.98 -3.54 7.48
CA VAL A 219 -4.50 -3.58 8.88
C VAL A 219 -3.80 -2.28 9.28
N SER A 220 -2.94 -1.73 8.42
CA SER A 220 -2.26 -0.45 8.68
C SER A 220 -3.25 0.70 8.91
N ARG A 221 -4.36 0.71 8.17
CA ARG A 221 -5.43 1.70 8.34
C ARG A 221 -6.20 1.47 9.64
N ALA A 222 -6.43 0.21 10.02
CA ALA A 222 -7.02 -0.15 11.31
C ALA A 222 -6.15 0.28 12.50
N VAL A 223 -4.82 0.16 12.38
CA VAL A 223 -3.89 0.69 13.39
C VAL A 223 -4.01 2.22 13.48
N ALA A 224 -4.07 2.94 12.35
CA ALA A 224 -4.29 4.38 12.36
C ALA A 224 -5.63 4.74 13.04
N ALA A 225 -6.73 4.08 12.66
CA ALA A 225 -8.05 4.24 13.27
C ALA A 225 -8.01 4.03 14.79
N TRP A 226 -7.28 3.02 15.27
CA TRP A 226 -7.13 2.73 16.70
C TRP A 226 -6.51 3.90 17.49
N PHE A 227 -5.58 4.66 16.87
CA PHE A 227 -4.97 5.84 17.51
C PHE A 227 -5.74 7.14 17.26
N ASP A 228 -6.48 7.23 16.16
CA ASP A 228 -7.20 8.44 15.74
C ASP A 228 -8.54 8.59 16.46
N VAL A 229 -9.15 7.49 16.87
CA VAL A 229 -10.40 7.51 17.61
C VAL A 229 -10.11 7.91 19.07
N PRO A 230 -10.84 8.87 19.64
CA PRO A 230 -10.80 9.15 21.08
C PRO A 230 -11.03 7.87 21.91
N GLU A 231 -10.59 7.84 23.18
CA GLU A 231 -10.74 6.62 24.00
C GLU A 231 -12.19 6.14 24.17
N ASP A 232 -13.17 7.04 24.01
CA ASP A 232 -14.61 6.76 24.06
C ASP A 232 -15.26 6.61 22.68
N GLY A 233 -14.50 6.70 21.59
CA GLY A 233 -15.02 6.51 20.24
C GLY A 233 -15.10 5.04 19.81
N ASP A 234 -15.63 4.80 18.61
CA ASP A 234 -15.84 3.46 18.05
C ASP A 234 -14.95 3.22 16.82
N PRO A 235 -13.78 2.56 16.97
CA PRO A 235 -12.92 2.19 15.84
C PRO A 235 -13.61 1.29 14.83
N VAL A 236 -14.58 0.48 15.25
CA VAL A 236 -15.34 -0.41 14.35
C VAL A 236 -16.17 0.42 13.38
N ALA A 237 -16.86 1.47 13.86
CA ALA A 237 -17.63 2.36 13.01
C ALA A 237 -16.76 3.05 11.95
N LEU A 238 -15.59 3.58 12.35
CA LEU A 238 -14.66 4.22 11.43
C LEU A 238 -14.15 3.27 10.35
N LEU A 239 -13.86 2.01 10.71
CA LEU A 239 -13.44 1.00 9.73
C LEU A 239 -14.56 0.62 8.76
N GLN A 240 -15.81 0.57 9.22
CA GLN A 240 -16.97 0.31 8.37
C GLN A 240 -17.23 1.45 7.38
N GLU A 241 -17.10 2.71 7.80
CA GLU A 241 -17.17 3.88 6.91
C GLU A 241 -16.13 3.82 5.79
N GLN A 242 -15.00 3.17 6.06
CA GLN A 242 -13.90 2.96 5.10
C GLN A 242 -14.06 1.68 4.26
N GLY A 243 -15.19 0.98 4.38
CA GLY A 243 -15.55 -0.16 3.54
C GLY A 243 -15.26 -1.54 4.11
N ALA A 244 -14.88 -1.66 5.39
CA ALA A 244 -14.79 -2.96 6.06
C ALA A 244 -16.20 -3.51 6.36
N THR A 245 -16.37 -4.83 6.26
CA THR A 245 -17.54 -5.51 6.83
C THR A 245 -17.54 -5.37 8.36
N ARG A 246 -18.69 -5.60 8.99
CA ARG A 246 -18.78 -5.55 10.46
C ARG A 246 -17.86 -6.60 11.09
N LEU A 247 -17.84 -7.80 10.51
CA LEU A 247 -16.95 -8.88 10.94
C LEU A 247 -15.47 -8.49 10.87
N GLU A 248 -15.00 -7.94 9.75
CA GLU A 248 -13.59 -7.54 9.60
C GLU A 248 -13.20 -6.46 10.60
N ALA A 249 -14.06 -5.45 10.77
CA ALA A 249 -13.81 -4.33 11.68
C ALA A 249 -13.72 -4.79 13.14
N GLU A 250 -14.66 -5.60 13.62
CA GLU A 250 -14.63 -6.13 14.99
C GLU A 250 -13.47 -7.11 15.22
N LYS A 251 -13.13 -7.94 14.22
CA LYS A 251 -11.95 -8.80 14.30
C LYS A 251 -10.67 -7.99 14.43
N LEU A 252 -10.51 -6.92 13.65
CA LEU A 252 -9.31 -6.09 13.73
C LEU A 252 -9.21 -5.35 15.06
N ASP A 253 -10.31 -4.77 15.55
CA ASP A 253 -10.33 -4.12 16.86
C ASP A 253 -9.86 -5.08 17.98
N ALA A 254 -10.29 -6.35 17.94
CA ALA A 254 -9.83 -7.38 18.86
C ALA A 254 -8.40 -7.89 18.59
N TYR A 255 -8.04 -8.08 17.32
CA TYR A 255 -6.75 -8.65 16.92
C TYR A 255 -5.59 -7.69 17.12
N LEU A 256 -5.75 -6.39 16.88
CA LEU A 256 -4.62 -5.45 16.90
C LEU A 256 -3.88 -5.45 18.25
N PRO A 257 -4.54 -5.31 19.42
CA PRO A 257 -3.82 -5.33 20.70
C PRO A 257 -3.17 -6.70 21.00
N LEU A 258 -3.78 -7.80 20.55
CA LEU A 258 -3.24 -9.15 20.73
C LEU A 258 -2.02 -9.38 19.84
N ALA A 259 -2.12 -9.07 18.56
CA ALA A 259 -1.07 -9.24 17.55
C ALA A 259 0.14 -8.36 17.85
N PHE A 260 -0.06 -7.12 18.30
CA PHE A 260 1.04 -6.25 18.75
C PHE A 260 1.67 -6.71 20.08
N GLY A 261 1.00 -7.60 20.82
CA GLY A 261 1.58 -8.30 21.96
C GLY A 261 2.54 -9.43 21.57
N GLU A 262 2.36 -10.07 20.41
CA GLU A 262 3.16 -11.24 20.00
C GLU A 262 4.68 -11.00 20.01
N PRO A 263 5.21 -9.88 19.48
CA PRO A 263 6.65 -9.60 19.56
C PRO A 263 7.15 -9.48 21.01
N VAL A 264 6.31 -8.97 21.92
CA VAL A 264 6.63 -8.83 23.35
C VAL A 264 6.66 -10.21 24.01
N MET A 265 5.64 -11.03 23.79
CA MET A 265 5.53 -12.42 24.27
C MET A 265 6.77 -13.22 23.86
N LYS A 266 7.07 -13.22 22.56
CA LYS A 266 8.21 -13.92 21.97
C LYS A 266 9.55 -13.45 22.55
N LYS A 267 9.73 -12.15 22.75
CA LYS A 267 10.97 -11.59 23.32
C LYS A 267 11.19 -12.01 24.77
N LEU A 268 10.11 -12.18 25.52
CA LEU A 268 10.14 -12.62 26.93
C LEU A 268 10.18 -14.15 27.06
N GLY A 269 10.01 -14.90 25.97
CA GLY A 269 10.05 -16.36 25.96
C GLY A 269 8.72 -17.03 26.31
N ALA A 270 7.61 -16.28 26.34
CA ALA A 270 6.27 -16.83 26.53
C ALA A 270 5.67 -17.31 25.20
N GLU A 271 4.88 -18.37 25.24
CA GLU A 271 4.15 -18.90 24.08
C GLU A 271 2.69 -18.45 24.09
N SER A 272 2.28 -17.73 23.06
CA SER A 272 0.87 -17.36 22.85
C SER A 272 0.05 -18.54 22.34
N SER A 273 -1.26 -18.50 22.56
CA SER A 273 -2.17 -19.49 21.99
C SER A 273 -2.17 -19.43 20.45
N ARG A 274 -2.26 -20.59 19.79
CA ARG A 274 -2.33 -20.70 18.32
C ARG A 274 -3.74 -20.47 17.78
N THR A 275 -4.74 -20.46 18.66
CA THR A 275 -6.15 -20.37 18.30
C THR A 275 -6.83 -19.28 19.10
N ALA A 276 -7.86 -18.67 18.53
CA ALA A 276 -8.81 -17.81 19.23
C ALA A 276 -10.22 -18.39 19.17
N GLU A 277 -11.00 -18.14 20.21
CA GLU A 277 -12.40 -18.53 20.32
C GLU A 277 -13.30 -17.32 20.13
N PHE A 278 -14.39 -17.47 19.39
CA PHE A 278 -15.32 -16.40 19.07
C PHE A 278 -16.73 -16.71 19.56
N THR A 279 -17.39 -15.69 20.10
CA THR A 279 -18.76 -15.77 20.62
C THR A 279 -19.54 -14.49 20.37
N ALA A 280 -20.85 -14.59 20.15
CA ALA A 280 -21.79 -13.46 20.22
C ALA A 280 -22.54 -13.37 21.55
N ASN A 281 -22.45 -14.41 22.38
CA ASN A 281 -23.11 -14.48 23.67
C ASN A 281 -22.25 -15.33 24.63
N PRO A 282 -21.33 -14.71 25.38
CA PRO A 282 -20.47 -15.44 26.29
C PRO A 282 -21.30 -16.18 27.35
N PRO A 283 -20.87 -17.38 27.78
CA PRO A 283 -19.60 -18.05 27.45
C PRO A 283 -19.68 -19.03 26.27
N ILE A 284 -20.74 -19.00 25.45
CA ILE A 284 -20.94 -20.02 24.41
C ILE A 284 -20.01 -19.77 23.23
N VAL A 285 -18.97 -20.59 23.09
CA VAL A 285 -18.07 -20.55 21.92
C VAL A 285 -18.82 -21.04 20.68
N GLN A 286 -18.78 -20.24 19.63
CA GLN A 286 -19.45 -20.55 18.35
C GLN A 286 -18.45 -20.92 17.26
N ARG A 287 -17.22 -20.39 17.32
CA ARG A 287 -16.14 -20.65 16.38
C ARG A 287 -14.80 -20.70 17.10
N THR A 288 -13.92 -21.56 16.62
CA THR A 288 -12.50 -21.57 16.98
C THR A 288 -11.71 -21.40 15.69
N VAL A 289 -10.77 -20.47 15.66
CA VAL A 289 -9.96 -20.15 14.49
C VAL A 289 -8.50 -20.42 14.81
N VAL A 290 -7.80 -21.07 13.88
CA VAL A 290 -6.34 -21.12 13.89
C VAL A 290 -5.83 -19.76 13.42
N LEU A 291 -5.22 -18.99 14.33
CA LEU A 291 -4.86 -17.59 14.08
C LEU A 291 -3.93 -17.44 12.87
N ALA A 292 -3.01 -18.38 12.67
CA ALA A 292 -2.10 -18.38 11.53
C ALA A 292 -2.79 -18.58 10.16
N GLU A 293 -4.04 -19.04 10.12
CA GLU A 293 -4.80 -19.22 8.87
C GLU A 293 -5.66 -17.99 8.54
N ASP A 294 -5.84 -17.07 9.49
CA ASP A 294 -6.62 -15.86 9.34
C ASP A 294 -5.78 -14.74 8.70
N PRO A 295 -6.14 -14.22 7.52
CA PRO A 295 -5.37 -13.16 6.86
C PRO A 295 -5.22 -11.90 7.72
N LEU A 296 -6.28 -11.47 8.42
CA LEU A 296 -6.24 -10.25 9.23
C LEU A 296 -5.26 -10.39 10.41
N TRP A 297 -5.19 -11.58 11.01
CA TRP A 297 -4.24 -11.86 12.07
C TRP A 297 -2.80 -11.87 11.54
N ARG A 298 -2.55 -12.59 10.44
CA ARG A 298 -1.21 -12.67 9.83
C ARG A 298 -0.68 -11.29 9.48
N ASP A 299 -1.50 -10.46 8.86
CA ASP A 299 -1.12 -9.11 8.46
C ASP A 299 -0.88 -8.21 9.69
N ALA A 300 -1.68 -8.36 10.76
CA ALA A 300 -1.48 -7.66 12.04
C ALA A 300 -0.17 -8.05 12.74
N VAL A 301 0.15 -9.35 12.82
CA VAL A 301 1.41 -9.83 13.40
C VAL A 301 2.59 -9.37 12.56
N HIS A 302 2.50 -9.46 11.23
CA HIS A 302 3.56 -9.00 10.35
C HIS A 302 3.83 -7.50 10.52
N LEU A 303 2.79 -6.67 10.57
CA LEU A 303 2.92 -5.24 10.81
C LEU A 303 3.53 -4.95 12.19
N ALA A 304 3.11 -5.68 13.23
CA ALA A 304 3.70 -5.57 14.55
C ALA A 304 5.19 -5.89 14.54
N GLU A 305 5.61 -6.99 13.90
CA GLU A 305 7.02 -7.34 13.77
C GLU A 305 7.84 -6.25 13.06
N GLN A 306 7.32 -5.72 11.94
CA GLN A 306 7.96 -4.59 11.23
C GLN A 306 8.10 -3.37 12.14
N ALA A 307 7.07 -3.07 12.94
CA ALA A 307 7.08 -1.91 13.81
C ALA A 307 8.08 -2.04 14.96
N PHE A 308 8.18 -3.22 15.58
CA PHE A 308 9.20 -3.50 16.61
C PHE A 308 10.63 -3.54 16.06
N GLN A 309 10.80 -3.77 14.75
CA GLN A 309 12.08 -3.65 14.05
C GLN A 309 12.43 -2.20 13.66
N GLY A 310 11.52 -1.25 13.85
CA GLY A 310 11.72 0.16 13.48
C GLY A 310 11.45 0.46 12.00
N ASN A 311 10.79 -0.45 11.27
CA ASN A 311 10.53 -0.31 9.83
C ASN A 311 9.22 0.44 9.53
N THR A 312 8.62 1.10 10.51
CA THR A 312 7.30 1.75 10.37
C THR A 312 7.26 3.12 11.04
N ALA A 313 6.20 3.90 10.81
CA ALA A 313 6.00 5.20 11.46
C ALA A 313 5.64 5.17 12.95
N LEU A 314 5.31 4.01 13.52
CA LEU A 314 4.85 3.96 14.91
C LEU A 314 5.94 4.37 15.88
N THR A 315 5.61 5.29 16.79
CA THR A 315 6.51 5.68 17.88
C THR A 315 6.61 4.56 18.92
N ARG A 316 7.67 4.59 19.73
CA ARG A 316 7.82 3.67 20.87
C ARG A 316 6.63 3.73 21.82
N GLU A 317 6.09 4.92 22.06
CA GLU A 317 4.93 5.13 22.92
C GLU A 317 3.67 4.46 22.34
N GLN A 318 3.41 4.65 21.04
CA GLN A 318 2.31 3.98 20.35
C GLN A 318 2.44 2.46 20.40
N LEU A 319 3.66 1.92 20.20
CA LEU A 319 3.90 0.49 20.30
C LEU A 319 3.63 -0.05 21.71
N ILE A 320 4.08 0.66 22.75
CA ILE A 320 3.80 0.28 24.14
C ILE A 320 2.30 0.33 24.39
N ARG A 321 1.62 1.41 24.02
CA ARG A 321 0.17 1.58 24.23
C ARG A 321 -0.63 0.46 23.57
N LEU A 322 -0.37 0.16 22.30
CA LEU A 322 -1.12 -0.86 21.57
C LEU A 322 -0.83 -2.28 22.09
N SER A 323 0.46 -2.61 22.29
CA SER A 323 0.85 -3.96 22.78
C SER A 323 0.36 -4.23 24.21
N THR A 324 0.41 -3.24 25.11
CA THR A 324 -0.06 -3.40 26.49
C THR A 324 -1.59 -3.33 26.63
N SER A 325 -2.29 -2.91 25.58
CA SER A 325 -3.75 -2.98 25.52
C SER A 325 -4.27 -4.41 25.26
N GLY A 326 -3.39 -5.35 24.90
CA GLY A 326 -3.72 -6.77 24.76
C GLY A 326 -3.88 -7.50 26.10
N ALA A 327 -4.91 -8.35 26.21
CA ALA A 327 -5.15 -9.14 27.42
C ALA A 327 -3.98 -10.07 27.75
N THR A 328 -3.37 -10.70 26.74
CA THR A 328 -2.23 -11.61 26.91
C THR A 328 -1.02 -10.93 27.56
N VAL A 329 -0.68 -9.71 27.10
CA VAL A 329 0.45 -8.95 27.64
C VAL A 329 0.16 -8.47 29.06
N ARG A 330 -1.08 -8.05 29.36
CA ARG A 330 -1.47 -7.70 30.74
C ARG A 330 -1.31 -8.88 31.70
N VAL A 331 -1.83 -10.05 31.30
CA VAL A 331 -1.70 -11.28 32.09
C VAL A 331 -0.23 -11.67 32.27
N LEU A 332 0.58 -11.61 31.22
CA LEU A 332 2.02 -11.84 31.32
C LEU A 332 2.68 -10.89 32.32
N ASN A 333 2.36 -9.59 32.25
CA ASN A 333 2.89 -8.59 33.16
C ASN A 333 2.50 -8.87 34.63
N ASP A 334 1.26 -9.28 34.88
CA ASP A 334 0.80 -9.63 36.23
C ASP A 334 1.53 -10.85 36.81
N PHE A 335 1.79 -11.87 35.99
CA PHE A 335 2.58 -13.05 36.39
C PHE A 335 4.05 -12.72 36.61
N LEU A 336 4.65 -11.88 35.77
CA LEU A 336 6.01 -11.38 35.97
C LEU A 336 6.15 -10.64 37.30
N ASN A 337 5.17 -9.81 37.66
CA ASN A 337 5.15 -9.11 38.96
C ASN A 337 5.01 -10.07 40.16
N GLN A 338 4.50 -11.29 39.93
CA GLN A 338 4.42 -12.36 40.93
C GLN A 338 5.68 -13.25 40.95
N GLY A 339 6.68 -12.98 40.10
CA GLY A 339 7.93 -13.72 40.03
C GLY A 339 7.89 -15.00 39.19
N SER A 340 6.87 -15.19 38.35
CA SER A 340 6.80 -16.31 37.42
C SER A 340 7.81 -16.17 36.26
N ASP A 341 8.35 -17.28 35.78
CA ASP A 341 9.11 -17.31 34.52
C ASP A 341 8.11 -17.34 33.34
N PRO A 342 8.22 -16.41 32.36
CA PRO A 342 7.37 -16.40 31.17
C PRO A 342 7.28 -17.72 30.42
N LYS A 343 8.35 -18.53 30.44
CA LYS A 343 8.42 -19.82 29.73
C LYS A 343 7.52 -20.89 30.31
N ASP A 344 7.14 -20.75 31.58
CA ASP A 344 6.30 -21.71 32.28
C ASP A 344 4.80 -21.38 32.12
N LEU A 345 4.48 -20.24 31.50
CA LEU A 345 3.10 -19.79 31.31
C LEU A 345 2.47 -20.46 30.08
N GLN A 346 1.29 -21.03 30.27
CA GLN A 346 0.45 -21.54 29.20
C GLN A 346 -0.79 -20.67 29.08
N PHE A 347 -0.95 -20.01 27.93
CA PHE A 347 -2.09 -19.17 27.65
C PHE A 347 -3.22 -19.98 27.01
N THR A 348 -4.43 -19.87 27.54
CA THR A 348 -5.63 -20.37 26.87
C THR A 348 -5.95 -19.53 25.63
N PRO A 349 -6.72 -20.06 24.67
CA PRO A 349 -7.26 -19.27 23.57
C PRO A 349 -7.94 -17.99 24.08
N PRO A 350 -7.66 -16.81 23.51
CA PRO A 350 -8.42 -15.61 23.84
C PRO A 350 -9.86 -15.79 23.37
N LEU A 351 -10.82 -15.44 24.24
CA LEU A 351 -12.23 -15.38 23.92
C LEU A 351 -12.59 -13.99 23.39
N ILE A 352 -12.87 -13.91 22.09
CA ILE A 352 -13.23 -12.68 21.40
C ILE A 352 -14.75 -12.61 21.26
N THR A 353 -15.33 -11.52 21.76
CA THR A 353 -16.76 -11.27 21.63
C THR A 353 -17.03 -10.44 20.38
N LEU A 354 -17.89 -10.95 19.50
CA LEU A 354 -18.40 -10.26 18.33
C LEU A 354 -19.85 -9.86 18.57
N SER A 355 -20.34 -8.85 17.85
CA SER A 355 -21.76 -8.56 17.83
C SER A 355 -22.54 -9.72 17.17
N PRO A 356 -23.82 -9.91 17.51
CA PRO A 356 -24.68 -10.88 16.82
C PRO A 356 -24.71 -10.69 15.30
N LYS A 357 -24.56 -9.44 14.83
CA LYS A 357 -24.52 -9.12 13.40
C LYS A 357 -23.24 -9.63 12.74
N ALA A 358 -22.06 -9.35 13.30
CA ALA A 358 -20.78 -9.86 12.79
C ALA A 358 -20.74 -11.39 12.81
N MET A 359 -21.25 -12.01 13.88
CA MET A 359 -21.34 -13.47 13.96
C MET A 359 -22.28 -14.04 12.90
N ALA A 360 -23.44 -13.42 12.67
CA ALA A 360 -24.35 -13.84 11.61
C ALA A 360 -23.70 -13.73 10.22
N GLU A 361 -23.05 -12.59 9.93
CA GLU A 361 -22.27 -12.39 8.69
C GLU A 361 -21.28 -13.56 8.48
N TRP A 362 -20.51 -13.90 9.51
CA TRP A 362 -19.51 -14.98 9.45
C TRP A 362 -20.14 -16.37 9.27
N LEU A 363 -21.27 -16.64 9.89
CA LEU A 363 -21.96 -17.93 9.74
C LEU A 363 -22.57 -18.12 8.35
N THR A 364 -22.88 -17.01 7.67
CA THR A 364 -23.45 -17.02 6.31
C THR A 364 -22.43 -16.90 5.19
N SER A 365 -21.20 -16.45 5.48
CA SER A 365 -20.13 -16.44 4.48
C SER A 365 -19.74 -17.88 4.12
N GLU A 366 -19.73 -18.23 2.83
CA GLU A 366 -19.15 -19.50 2.38
C GLU A 366 -17.68 -19.58 2.85
N PRO A 367 -17.20 -20.76 3.26
CA PRO A 367 -15.81 -20.90 3.68
C PRO A 367 -14.90 -20.41 2.57
N PHE A 368 -14.00 -19.49 2.89
CA PHE A 368 -13.00 -18.97 1.97
C PHE A 368 -12.09 -20.13 1.55
N VAL A 369 -12.39 -20.76 0.42
CA VAL A 369 -11.47 -21.69 -0.23
C VAL A 369 -10.41 -20.82 -0.89
N SER A 370 -9.24 -20.73 -0.25
CA SER A 370 -8.05 -20.20 -0.91
C SER A 370 -7.93 -20.88 -2.28
N PRO A 371 -7.77 -20.14 -3.40
CA PRO A 371 -7.42 -20.79 -4.65
C PRO A 371 -6.17 -21.64 -4.38
N PRO A 372 -6.11 -22.88 -4.88
CA PRO A 372 -4.98 -23.74 -4.61
C PRO A 372 -3.72 -22.99 -5.02
N VAL A 373 -2.79 -22.85 -4.07
CA VAL A 373 -1.42 -22.45 -4.38
C VAL A 373 -0.99 -23.39 -5.51
N ALA A 374 -0.78 -22.84 -6.71
CA ALA A 374 -0.25 -23.60 -7.82
C ALA A 374 1.06 -24.18 -7.32
N THR A 375 1.05 -25.49 -7.02
CA THR A 375 2.26 -26.20 -6.65
C THR A 375 3.15 -26.08 -7.88
N PRO A 376 4.36 -25.48 -7.77
CA PRO A 376 5.25 -25.43 -8.91
C PRO A 376 5.44 -26.87 -9.36
N ALA A 377 5.04 -27.16 -10.61
CA ALA A 377 5.21 -28.48 -11.19
C ALA A 377 6.67 -28.88 -11.00
N THR A 378 6.90 -30.03 -10.36
CA THR A 378 8.22 -30.62 -10.23
C THR A 378 8.81 -30.72 -11.64
N PRO A 379 9.93 -30.04 -11.95
CA PRO A 379 10.52 -30.16 -13.27
C PRO A 379 10.90 -31.62 -13.48
N ALA A 380 10.48 -32.19 -14.60
CA ALA A 380 10.97 -33.48 -15.05
C ALA A 380 12.51 -33.41 -15.10
N ILE A 381 13.17 -34.38 -14.45
CA ILE A 381 14.62 -34.53 -14.49
C ILE A 381 15.00 -34.83 -15.94
N LEU A 382 15.40 -33.80 -16.67
CA LEU A 382 16.12 -33.92 -17.92
C LEU A 382 17.60 -34.06 -17.57
N THR A 383 18.16 -35.20 -17.95
CA THR A 383 19.59 -35.49 -17.93
C THR A 383 20.37 -34.37 -18.64
N ILE A 384 21.19 -33.67 -17.86
CA ILE A 384 21.99 -32.52 -18.31
C ILE A 384 23.18 -33.07 -19.12
N SER A 385 23.13 -32.88 -20.44
CA SER A 385 24.32 -32.89 -21.30
C SER A 385 24.80 -31.45 -21.44
N GLU A 386 26.07 -31.23 -21.08
CA GLU A 386 26.89 -30.01 -21.17
C GLU A 386 26.27 -28.65 -20.77
N ALA A 387 26.84 -28.06 -19.73
CA ALA A 387 26.46 -26.76 -19.19
C ALA A 387 26.59 -25.63 -20.24
N PRO A 388 25.51 -24.88 -20.53
CA PRO A 388 25.64 -23.62 -21.24
C PRO A 388 26.18 -22.54 -20.29
N ALA A 389 26.96 -21.63 -20.87
CA ALA A 389 27.60 -20.51 -20.19
C ALA A 389 26.61 -19.66 -19.36
N PRO A 390 27.07 -19.03 -18.26
CA PRO A 390 26.20 -18.30 -17.34
C PRO A 390 25.42 -17.18 -18.05
N PRO A 391 24.14 -16.95 -17.69
CA PRO A 391 23.33 -15.91 -18.30
C PRO A 391 23.97 -14.54 -18.08
N ARG A 392 24.10 -13.79 -19.18
CA ARG A 392 24.54 -12.38 -19.12
C ARG A 392 23.52 -11.59 -18.31
N ARG A 393 24.02 -10.86 -17.31
CA ARG A 393 23.25 -9.91 -16.50
C ARG A 393 22.42 -8.98 -17.41
N PRO A 394 21.15 -8.65 -17.05
CA PRO A 394 20.34 -7.75 -17.85
C PRO A 394 20.98 -6.36 -17.91
N TRP A 395 20.95 -5.74 -19.09
CA TRP A 395 21.81 -4.63 -19.52
C TRP A 395 21.14 -3.25 -19.44
N TRP A 396 20.14 -3.07 -18.57
CA TRP A 396 19.43 -1.78 -18.48
C TRP A 396 20.16 -0.82 -17.54
N LYS A 397 21.08 -0.05 -18.11
CA LYS A 397 21.39 1.31 -17.62
C LYS A 397 20.32 2.22 -18.22
N PHE A 398 19.50 2.83 -17.37
CA PHE A 398 18.54 3.85 -17.79
C PHE A 398 19.30 5.13 -18.15
N TRP A 399 19.00 5.63 -19.34
CA TRP A 399 19.58 6.82 -19.99
C TRP A 399 18.82 8.08 -19.63
#